data_AF-A0A348NQS5-F1
#
_entry.id   AF-A0A348NQS5-F1
#
_cell.length_a   1.000
_cell.length_b   1.000
_cell.length_c   1.000
_cell.angle_alpha   90.00
_cell.angle_beta   90.00
_cell.angle_gamma   90.00
#
_symmetry.space_group_name_H-M   'P 1'
#
loop_
_entity.id
_entity.type
_entity.pdbx_description
1 polymer ?
#
loop_
_entity_poly.entity_id
_entity_poly.type
_entity_poly.pdbx_seq_one_letter_code
_entity_poly.pdbx_strand_id
1 'polypeptide(L)'
;MRSLFCLLTLLLLVSCSSTSLTPINTGSDPTWVGEEQYEVLVAIRLYNPEMRVMFENRMVVALEKQGVIAVPSFSVFPQLSSLNAQTFARFLDASPKLAVLFAQATSVNKEQTNSNQEEDSLFADLLGGGEWDTTFIARMESALYVHGEINAVWWNRVSLEAQEKKVKDVAERYIRNEIKAMQQGGAIERLK
;
A
#
# COMPACT_ATOMS: atom_id res chain seq x y z
N MET A 1 10.01 45.54 9.44
CA MET A 1 9.90 44.22 10.13
C MET A 1 8.49 43.63 10.18
N ARG A 2 7.39 44.41 10.13
CA ARG A 2 6.01 43.86 10.13
C ARG A 2 5.61 43.07 8.88
N SER A 3 6.14 43.38 7.69
CA SER A 3 5.78 42.67 6.44
C SER A 3 6.40 41.28 6.28
N LEU A 4 7.51 40.98 6.98
CA LEU A 4 8.15 39.66 6.89
C LEU A 4 7.39 38.58 7.67
N PHE A 5 6.66 38.98 8.72
CA PHE A 5 5.90 38.06 9.57
C PHE A 5 4.63 37.55 8.88
N CYS A 6 3.99 38.37 8.04
CA CYS A 6 2.82 37.95 7.25
C CYS A 6 3.18 36.98 6.13
N LEU A 7 4.39 37.05 5.56
CA LEU A 7 4.85 36.11 4.54
C LEU A 7 5.13 34.71 5.14
N LEU A 8 5.63 34.67 6.38
CA LEU A 8 5.94 33.41 7.08
C LEU A 8 4.68 32.64 7.51
N THR A 9 3.61 33.36 7.85
CA THR A 9 2.30 32.74 8.17
C THR A 9 1.54 32.28 6.92
N LEU A 10 1.76 32.92 5.76
CA LEU A 10 1.13 32.50 4.50
C LEU A 10 1.74 31.21 3.93
N LEU A 11 3.03 30.96 4.21
CA LEU A 11 3.74 29.72 3.83
C LEU A 11 3.33 28.49 4.67
N LEU A 12 2.66 28.68 5.81
CA LEU A 12 2.19 27.58 6.67
C LEU A 12 0.78 27.07 6.31
N LEU A 13 0.07 27.72 5.37
CA LEU A 13 -1.29 27.37 4.97
C LEU A 13 -1.37 26.58 3.64
N VAL A 14 -0.24 26.33 2.98
CA VAL A 14 -0.20 25.58 1.72
C VAL A 14 0.41 24.20 1.93
N SER A 15 -0.34 23.31 2.58
CA SER A 15 -0.48 21.90 2.17
C SER A 15 -1.24 21.08 3.22
N CYS A 16 -2.57 21.22 3.28
CA CYS A 16 -3.38 20.03 3.58
C CYS A 16 -3.31 19.16 2.32
N SER A 17 -2.20 18.41 2.17
CA SER A 17 -2.11 17.37 1.17
C SER A 17 -3.15 16.32 1.53
N SER A 18 -4.24 16.29 0.78
CA SER A 18 -5.42 15.42 0.85
C SER A 18 -5.13 13.92 0.61
N THR A 19 -3.92 13.47 0.98
CA THR A 19 -3.51 12.09 0.99
C THR A 19 -2.83 11.76 2.31
N SER A 20 -3.41 10.85 3.09
CA SER A 20 -2.91 10.43 4.39
C SER A 20 -2.59 8.93 4.35
N LEU A 21 -1.57 8.52 5.10
CA LEU A 21 -1.26 7.11 5.32
C LEU A 21 -0.96 6.94 6.79
N THR A 22 -1.86 6.24 7.47
CA THR A 22 -1.87 6.08 8.92
C THR A 22 -1.58 4.63 9.26
N PRO A 23 -0.41 4.33 9.86
CA PRO A 23 -0.12 2.99 10.36
C PRO A 23 -1.18 2.55 11.38
N ILE A 24 -1.68 1.32 11.26
CA ILE A 24 -2.61 0.75 12.23
C ILE A 24 -1.86 -0.21 13.14
N ASN A 25 -1.21 -1.21 12.57
CA ASN A 25 -0.31 -2.10 13.29
C ASN A 25 0.68 -2.76 12.33
N THR A 26 1.84 -3.12 12.86
CA THR A 26 2.83 -3.96 12.20
C THR A 26 3.34 -4.98 13.20
N GLY A 27 3.79 -6.12 12.71
CA GLY A 27 4.43 -7.12 13.55
C GLY A 27 5.31 -8.04 12.73
N SER A 28 6.21 -8.70 13.43
CA SER A 28 7.09 -9.73 12.91
C SER A 28 7.11 -10.86 13.93
N ASP A 29 7.15 -12.10 13.45
CA ASP A 29 7.46 -13.23 14.29
C ASP A 29 8.90 -13.08 14.81
N PRO A 30 9.12 -13.01 16.14
CA PRO A 30 10.46 -12.89 16.70
C PRO A 30 11.29 -14.18 16.60
N THR A 31 10.64 -15.32 16.36
CA THR A 31 11.29 -16.64 16.23
C THR A 31 11.69 -16.96 14.80
N TRP A 32 11.12 -16.25 13.82
CA TRP A 32 11.55 -16.38 12.43
C TRP A 32 12.98 -15.81 12.28
N VAL A 33 13.90 -16.67 11.86
CA VAL A 33 15.32 -16.33 11.68
C VAL A 33 15.67 -16.03 10.22
N GLY A 34 14.83 -16.45 9.27
CA GLY A 34 15.14 -16.42 7.84
C GLY A 34 15.93 -17.64 7.37
N GLU A 35 15.87 -17.90 6.06
CA GLU A 35 16.75 -18.78 5.31
C GLU A 35 17.79 -17.93 4.57
N GLU A 36 18.94 -18.51 4.23
CA GLU A 36 19.92 -17.82 3.37
C GLU A 36 19.31 -17.56 1.99
N GLN A 37 19.00 -16.28 1.73
CA GLN A 37 18.56 -15.69 0.48
C GLN A 37 17.22 -16.22 -0.07
N TYR A 38 16.15 -15.45 0.14
CA TYR A 38 14.84 -15.73 -0.44
C TYR A 38 14.66 -15.14 -1.84
N GLU A 39 13.86 -15.83 -2.66
CA GLU A 39 13.17 -15.22 -3.80
C GLU A 39 11.72 -14.90 -3.41
N VAL A 40 11.39 -13.61 -3.40
CA VAL A 40 10.11 -13.09 -2.93
C VAL A 40 9.15 -12.88 -4.10
N LEU A 41 8.07 -13.64 -4.13
CA LEU A 41 6.93 -13.39 -4.99
C LEU A 41 6.10 -12.23 -4.43
N VAL A 42 6.06 -11.11 -5.16
CA VAL A 42 5.29 -9.92 -4.79
C VAL A 42 3.91 -9.98 -5.43
N ALA A 43 2.88 -10.20 -4.61
CA ALA A 43 1.50 -10.33 -5.07
C ALA A 43 0.62 -9.24 -4.47
N ILE A 44 -0.17 -8.55 -5.31
CA ILE A 44 -1.21 -7.64 -4.82
C ILE A 44 -2.57 -7.99 -5.42
N ARG A 45 -3.59 -8.04 -4.56
CA ARG A 45 -4.98 -8.21 -5.00
C ARG A 45 -5.60 -6.86 -5.35
N LEU A 46 -5.37 -6.38 -6.59
CA LEU A 46 -6.06 -5.23 -7.18
C LEU A 46 -6.96 -5.67 -8.34
N TYR A 47 -8.17 -5.11 -8.41
CA TYR A 47 -9.14 -5.44 -9.47
C TYR A 47 -8.77 -4.85 -10.84
N ASN A 48 -7.96 -3.78 -10.88
CA ASN A 48 -7.46 -3.19 -12.11
C ASN A 48 -6.11 -3.83 -12.50
N PRO A 49 -6.01 -4.50 -13.66
CA PRO A 49 -4.78 -5.17 -14.09
C PRO A 49 -3.58 -4.23 -14.29
N GLU A 50 -3.79 -3.04 -14.85
CA GLU A 50 -2.70 -2.06 -15.05
C GLU A 50 -2.13 -1.58 -13.72
N MET A 51 -3.01 -1.32 -12.75
CA MET A 51 -2.60 -0.93 -11.39
C MET A 51 -1.89 -2.06 -10.66
N ARG A 52 -2.31 -3.32 -10.85
CA ARG A 52 -1.58 -4.49 -10.36
C ARG A 52 -0.16 -4.53 -10.90
N VAL A 53 0.00 -4.45 -12.23
CA VAL A 53 1.32 -4.49 -12.89
C VAL A 53 2.21 -3.34 -12.40
N MET A 54 1.67 -2.11 -12.36
CA MET A 54 2.40 -0.93 -11.90
C MET A 54 2.86 -1.09 -10.44
N PHE A 55 1.97 -1.55 -9.56
CA PHE A 55 2.28 -1.71 -8.14
C PHE A 55 3.31 -2.81 -7.90
N GLU A 56 3.10 -4.01 -8.44
CA GLU A 56 4.01 -5.15 -8.23
C GLU A 56 5.41 -4.84 -8.75
N ASN A 57 5.53 -4.25 -9.95
CA ASN A 57 6.84 -3.84 -10.49
C ASN A 57 7.56 -2.83 -9.58
N ARG A 58 6.84 -1.84 -9.05
CA ARG A 58 7.46 -0.83 -8.19
C ARG A 58 7.87 -1.38 -6.83
N MET A 59 7.10 -2.31 -6.28
CA MET A 59 7.46 -2.98 -5.04
C MET A 59 8.67 -3.90 -5.23
N VAL A 60 8.73 -4.65 -6.33
CA VAL A 60 9.90 -5.46 -6.72
C VAL A 60 11.16 -4.58 -6.79
N VAL A 61 11.11 -3.50 -7.57
CA VAL A 61 12.25 -2.55 -7.67
C VAL A 61 12.63 -1.98 -6.30
N ALA A 62 11.67 -1.74 -5.42
CA ALA A 62 11.94 -1.22 -4.09
C ALA A 62 12.61 -2.26 -3.17
N LEU A 63 12.22 -3.53 -3.27
CA LEU A 63 12.85 -4.67 -2.56
C LEU A 63 14.25 -4.97 -3.09
N GLU A 64 14.43 -4.98 -4.42
CA GLU A 64 15.73 -5.18 -5.06
C GLU A 64 16.74 -4.12 -4.64
N LYS A 65 16.30 -2.86 -4.51
CA LYS A 65 17.13 -1.77 -3.95
C LYS A 65 17.58 -2.02 -2.50
N GLN A 66 16.90 -2.89 -1.76
CA GLN A 66 17.33 -3.33 -0.44
C GLN A 66 18.24 -4.56 -0.48
N GLY A 67 18.44 -5.19 -1.64
CA GLY A 67 19.20 -6.43 -1.79
C GLY A 67 18.36 -7.71 -1.71
N VAL A 68 17.03 -7.60 -1.71
CA VAL A 68 16.10 -8.74 -1.72
C VAL A 68 15.83 -9.16 -3.16
N ILE A 69 15.93 -10.46 -3.47
CA ILE A 69 15.51 -10.99 -4.76
C ILE A 69 13.98 -11.03 -4.77
N ALA A 70 13.36 -10.38 -5.74
CA ALA A 70 11.91 -10.31 -5.84
C ALA A 70 11.42 -10.45 -7.29
N VAL A 71 10.25 -11.05 -7.46
CA VAL A 71 9.59 -11.20 -8.76
C VAL A 71 8.11 -10.81 -8.64
N PRO A 72 7.53 -10.15 -9.65
CA PRO A 72 6.12 -9.79 -9.59
C PRO A 72 5.25 -11.02 -9.82
N SER A 73 4.18 -11.17 -9.06
CA SER A 73 3.28 -12.31 -9.18
C SER A 73 2.59 -12.42 -10.53
N PHE A 74 2.36 -11.32 -11.25
CA PHE A 74 1.69 -11.40 -12.56
C PHE A 74 2.49 -12.16 -13.61
N SER A 75 3.81 -12.32 -13.45
CA SER A 75 4.65 -13.11 -14.36
C SER A 75 4.51 -14.62 -14.13
N VAL A 76 4.15 -15.03 -12.92
CA VAL A 76 3.96 -16.43 -12.51
C VAL A 76 2.48 -16.82 -12.50
N PHE A 77 1.63 -15.92 -12.01
CA PHE A 77 0.19 -16.04 -11.82
C PHE A 77 -0.53 -14.87 -12.51
N PRO A 78 -0.71 -14.92 -13.85
CA PRO A 78 -1.28 -13.81 -14.59
C PRO A 78 -2.73 -13.51 -14.20
N GLN A 79 -3.50 -14.53 -13.81
CA GLN A 79 -4.89 -14.38 -13.41
C GLN A 79 -5.02 -13.98 -11.93
N LEU A 80 -5.85 -12.97 -11.63
CA LEU A 80 -6.10 -12.51 -10.26
C LEU A 80 -6.73 -13.60 -9.38
N SER A 81 -7.56 -14.47 -9.97
CA SER A 81 -8.18 -15.62 -9.29
C SER A 81 -7.16 -16.62 -8.74
N SER A 82 -5.95 -16.65 -9.29
CA SER A 82 -4.85 -17.49 -8.83
C SER A 82 -4.18 -16.95 -7.56
N LEU A 83 -4.43 -15.69 -7.17
CA LEU A 83 -3.91 -15.12 -5.92
C LEU A 83 -4.77 -15.58 -4.73
N ASN A 84 -4.61 -16.85 -4.36
CA ASN A 84 -5.34 -17.50 -3.28
C ASN A 84 -4.43 -18.38 -2.42
N ALA A 85 -4.90 -18.70 -1.22
CA ALA A 85 -4.13 -19.45 -0.22
C ALA A 85 -3.61 -20.80 -0.74
N GLN A 86 -4.43 -21.54 -1.50
CA GLN A 86 -4.01 -22.85 -2.02
C GLN A 86 -2.87 -22.73 -3.03
N THR A 87 -2.90 -21.69 -3.87
CA THR A 87 -1.86 -21.45 -4.87
C THR A 87 -0.56 -20.98 -4.21
N PHE A 88 -0.65 -20.09 -3.22
CA PHE A 88 0.52 -19.65 -2.46
C PHE A 88 1.13 -20.78 -1.63
N ALA A 89 0.33 -21.64 -0.99
CA ALA A 89 0.84 -22.80 -0.27
C ALA A 89 1.65 -23.72 -1.20
N ARG A 90 1.11 -24.07 -2.36
CA ARG A 90 1.83 -24.88 -3.36
C ARG A 90 3.11 -24.21 -3.87
N PHE A 91 3.09 -22.89 -4.03
CA PHE A 91 4.27 -22.12 -4.42
C PHE A 91 5.35 -22.21 -3.35
N LEU A 92 5.00 -21.98 -2.08
CA LEU A 92 5.92 -22.06 -0.95
C LEU A 92 6.45 -23.48 -0.72
N ASP A 93 5.66 -24.51 -0.99
CA ASP A 93 6.09 -25.92 -0.89
C ASP A 93 7.13 -26.32 -1.95
N ALA A 94 7.29 -25.54 -3.02
CA ALA A 94 8.23 -25.86 -4.08
C ALA A 94 9.71 -25.68 -3.67
N SER A 95 9.99 -24.81 -2.69
CA SER A 95 11.33 -24.59 -2.16
C SER A 95 11.30 -23.80 -0.86
N PRO A 96 12.15 -24.14 0.14
CA PRO A 96 12.25 -23.37 1.39
C PRO A 96 12.77 -21.94 1.18
N LYS A 97 13.37 -21.64 0.02
CA LYS A 97 13.89 -20.32 -0.34
C LYS A 97 12.84 -19.41 -0.98
N LEU A 98 11.58 -19.83 -1.04
CA LEU A 98 10.50 -19.02 -1.59
C LEU A 98 9.76 -18.28 -0.47
N ALA A 99 9.40 -17.05 -0.76
CA ALA A 99 8.53 -16.25 0.08
C ALA A 99 7.43 -15.61 -0.76
N VAL A 100 6.29 -15.31 -0.13
CA VAL A 100 5.20 -14.56 -0.75
C VAL A 100 4.94 -13.31 0.08
N LEU A 101 5.19 -12.14 -0.51
CA LEU A 101 4.72 -10.86 0.02
C LEU A 101 3.36 -10.56 -0.62
N PHE A 102 2.28 -10.77 0.14
CA PHE A 102 0.93 -10.56 -0.34
C PHE A 102 0.31 -9.30 0.26
N ALA A 103 -0.24 -8.44 -0.59
CA ALA A 103 -0.95 -7.22 -0.22
C ALA A 103 -2.39 -7.21 -0.75
N GLN A 104 -3.32 -6.65 0.02
CA GLN A 104 -4.71 -6.46 -0.42
C GLN A 104 -5.39 -5.29 0.30
N ALA A 105 -6.40 -4.71 -0.35
CA ALA A 105 -7.35 -3.85 0.33
C ALA A 105 -8.42 -4.70 1.01
N THR A 106 -8.62 -4.54 2.33
CA THR A 106 -9.66 -5.26 3.09
C THR A 106 -10.94 -4.45 3.23
N SER A 107 -10.86 -3.12 3.11
CA SER A 107 -12.01 -2.24 3.00
C SER A 107 -11.66 -1.07 2.09
N VAL A 108 -12.64 -0.60 1.31
CA VAL A 108 -12.52 0.58 0.47
C VAL A 108 -13.83 1.35 0.57
N ASN A 109 -13.75 2.55 1.14
CA ASN A 109 -14.85 3.49 1.21
C ASN A 109 -14.61 4.62 0.22
N LYS A 110 -15.67 5.05 -0.45
CA LYS A 110 -15.67 6.24 -1.30
C LYS A 110 -16.48 7.30 -0.58
N GLU A 111 -15.81 8.39 -0.24
CA GLU A 111 -16.44 9.59 0.32
C GLU A 111 -16.50 10.66 -0.76
N GLN A 112 -17.64 11.34 -0.82
CA GLN A 112 -17.85 12.46 -1.73
C GLN A 112 -18.15 13.69 -0.89
N THR A 113 -17.40 14.75 -1.14
CA THR A 113 -17.55 16.02 -0.43
C THR A 113 -17.75 17.12 -1.46
N ASN A 114 -18.74 17.98 -1.27
CA ASN A 114 -18.92 19.15 -2.12
C ASN A 114 -17.89 20.22 -1.71
N SER A 115 -17.02 20.61 -2.64
CA SER A 115 -15.92 21.55 -2.43
C SER A 115 -16.14 22.95 -3.00
N ASN A 116 -17.22 23.16 -3.77
CA ASN A 116 -17.60 24.46 -4.31
C ASN A 116 -19.10 24.71 -4.11
N GLN A 117 -19.47 25.32 -2.98
CA GLN A 117 -20.86 25.74 -2.68
C GLN A 117 -21.26 27.06 -3.37
N GLU A 118 -20.95 27.23 -4.65
CA GLU A 118 -21.34 28.43 -5.42
C GLU A 118 -22.34 28.04 -6.53
N GLU A 119 -23.62 27.89 -6.17
CA GLU A 119 -24.82 28.30 -6.94
C GLU A 119 -26.13 27.81 -6.24
N ASP A 120 -27.03 28.76 -5.97
CA ASP A 120 -28.28 28.63 -5.20
C ASP A 120 -29.30 27.63 -5.84
N SER A 121 -29.66 26.54 -5.15
CA SER A 121 -30.83 25.68 -5.48
C SER A 121 -31.30 24.87 -4.28
N LEU A 122 -32.58 24.66 -3.94
CA LEU A 122 -32.98 24.13 -2.61
C LEU A 122 -32.35 22.79 -2.11
N PHE A 123 -31.86 21.90 -2.98
CA PHE A 123 -30.99 20.73 -2.68
C PHE A 123 -29.54 20.86 -3.17
N ALA A 124 -29.15 21.93 -3.83
CA ALA A 124 -27.79 22.46 -3.79
C ALA A 124 -27.53 23.22 -2.46
N ASP A 125 -28.56 23.88 -2.00
CA ASP A 125 -28.89 24.41 -0.70
C ASP A 125 -29.36 23.32 0.30
N LEU A 126 -29.50 22.02 -0.08
CA LEU A 126 -29.68 20.86 0.83
C LEU A 126 -28.56 19.79 0.72
N LEU A 127 -27.88 19.65 -0.42
CA LEU A 127 -26.85 18.63 -0.77
C LEU A 127 -25.75 19.14 -1.71
N GLY A 128 -25.92 20.29 -2.37
CA GLY A 128 -24.89 20.97 -3.18
C GLY A 128 -24.78 20.58 -4.66
N GLY A 129 -25.37 21.36 -5.57
CA GLY A 129 -24.66 21.73 -6.79
C GLY A 129 -23.29 22.29 -6.41
N GLY A 130 -22.29 22.14 -7.28
CA GLY A 130 -20.90 22.39 -6.93
C GLY A 130 -19.95 21.34 -7.45
N GLU A 131 -18.64 21.62 -7.37
CA GLU A 131 -17.63 20.60 -7.62
C GLU A 131 -17.59 19.60 -6.48
N TRP A 132 -17.59 18.32 -6.82
CA TRP A 132 -17.56 17.22 -5.86
C TRP A 132 -16.17 16.58 -5.85
N ASP A 133 -15.49 16.69 -4.72
CA ASP A 133 -14.26 15.98 -4.46
C ASP A 133 -14.56 14.54 -4.03
N THR A 134 -13.86 13.60 -4.66
CA THR A 134 -13.92 12.18 -4.29
C THR A 134 -12.65 11.81 -3.52
N THR A 135 -12.85 11.33 -2.29
CA THR A 135 -11.81 10.76 -1.43
C THR A 135 -12.06 9.27 -1.25
N PHE A 136 -11.02 8.47 -1.44
CA PHE A 136 -11.01 7.04 -1.16
C PHE A 136 -10.32 6.79 0.17
N ILE A 137 -10.97 6.05 1.06
CA ILE A 137 -10.37 5.54 2.29
C ILE A 137 -10.26 4.03 2.16
N ALA A 138 -9.04 3.52 2.09
CA ALA A 138 -8.75 2.10 2.00
C ALA A 138 -8.02 1.61 3.26
N ARG A 139 -8.37 0.43 3.74
CA ARG A 139 -7.52 -0.33 4.67
C ARG A 139 -6.74 -1.33 3.86
N MET A 140 -5.42 -1.18 3.88
CA MET A 140 -4.50 -2.11 3.24
C MET A 140 -3.91 -3.03 4.30
N GLU A 141 -3.82 -4.30 3.95
CA GLU A 141 -3.11 -5.31 4.73
C GLU A 141 -2.05 -5.96 3.85
N SER A 142 -0.89 -6.20 4.43
CA SER A 142 0.21 -6.90 3.79
C SER A 142 0.82 -7.88 4.76
N ALA A 143 1.24 -9.02 4.21
CA ALA A 143 1.77 -10.12 4.98
C ALA A 143 2.83 -10.86 4.17
N LEU A 144 3.89 -11.26 4.86
CA LEU A 144 4.96 -12.09 4.34
C LEU A 144 4.77 -13.51 4.84
N TYR A 145 4.75 -14.46 3.90
CA TYR A 145 4.64 -15.89 4.15
C TYR A 145 5.87 -16.60 3.62
N VAL A 146 6.33 -17.62 4.33
CA VAL A 146 7.48 -18.46 3.96
C VAL A 146 7.12 -19.93 4.13
N HIS A 147 7.92 -20.82 3.56
CA HIS A 147 7.73 -22.26 3.69
C HIS A 147 7.78 -22.70 5.17
N GLY A 148 6.98 -23.70 5.53
CA GLY A 148 6.96 -24.31 6.87
C GLY A 148 6.19 -23.51 7.94
N GLU A 149 5.86 -22.24 7.67
CA GLU A 149 5.16 -21.37 8.61
C GLU A 149 3.65 -21.35 8.38
N ILE A 150 2.89 -21.58 9.45
CA ILE A 150 1.41 -21.60 9.40
C ILE A 150 0.84 -20.18 9.29
N ASN A 151 1.54 -19.22 9.91
CA ASN A 151 1.13 -17.82 9.97
C ASN A 151 2.09 -16.93 9.17
N ALA A 152 1.68 -15.69 8.92
CA ALA A 152 2.59 -14.69 8.35
C ALA A 152 3.73 -14.41 9.33
N VAL A 153 4.98 -14.46 8.84
CA VAL A 153 6.18 -14.14 9.62
C VAL A 153 6.40 -12.64 9.76
N TRP A 154 5.73 -11.85 8.93
CA TRP A 154 5.65 -10.40 9.05
C TRP A 154 4.32 -9.90 8.52
N TRP A 155 3.78 -8.83 9.11
CA TRP A 155 2.55 -8.20 8.65
C TRP A 155 2.55 -6.69 8.90
N ASN A 156 1.77 -5.99 8.08
CA ASN A 156 1.51 -4.57 8.22
C ASN A 156 0.06 -4.27 7.83
N ARG A 157 -0.58 -3.38 8.60
CA ARG A 157 -1.89 -2.82 8.27
C ARG A 157 -1.82 -1.32 8.33
N VAL A 158 -2.31 -0.67 7.29
CA VAL A 158 -2.33 0.79 7.19
C VAL A 158 -3.68 1.25 6.68
N SER A 159 -4.12 2.40 7.16
CA SER A 159 -5.22 3.15 6.56
C SER A 159 -4.64 4.15 5.57
N LEU A 160 -5.32 4.27 4.44
CA LEU A 160 -4.88 5.02 3.28
C LEU A 160 -6.03 5.91 2.86
N GLU A 161 -5.79 7.22 2.80
CA GLU A 161 -6.76 8.19 2.35
C GLU A 161 -6.21 8.90 1.12
N ALA A 162 -7.01 9.00 0.08
CA ALA A 162 -6.55 9.51 -1.20
C ALA A 162 -7.65 10.15 -2.03
N GLN A 163 -7.42 11.37 -2.51
CA GLN A 163 -8.21 11.91 -3.62
C GLN A 163 -7.99 11.10 -4.90
N GLU A 164 -9.05 10.93 -5.69
CA GLU A 164 -9.05 10.15 -6.94
C GLU A 164 -7.90 10.51 -7.90
N LYS A 165 -7.59 11.81 -8.03
CA LYS A 165 -6.55 12.31 -8.92
C LYS A 165 -5.11 11.97 -8.46
N LYS A 166 -4.93 11.46 -7.23
CA LYS A 166 -3.61 11.24 -6.58
C LYS A 166 -3.30 9.77 -6.29
N VAL A 167 -4.03 8.83 -6.89
CA VAL A 167 -3.87 7.38 -6.62
C VAL A 167 -2.44 6.87 -6.87
N LYS A 168 -1.73 7.40 -7.88
CA LYS A 168 -0.33 7.01 -8.15
C LYS A 168 0.62 7.42 -7.03
N ASP A 169 0.54 8.66 -6.56
CA ASP A 169 1.39 9.18 -5.47
C ASP A 169 1.18 8.38 -4.18
N VAL A 170 -0.06 7.97 -3.96
CA VAL A 170 -0.49 7.19 -2.82
C VAL A 170 0.08 5.78 -2.86
N ALA A 171 0.04 5.13 -4.03
CA ALA A 171 0.68 3.82 -4.23
C ALA A 171 2.20 3.89 -4.00
N GLU A 172 2.86 4.93 -4.49
CA GLU A 172 4.30 5.12 -4.25
C GLU A 172 4.61 5.35 -2.76
N ARG A 173 3.80 6.16 -2.08
CA ARG A 173 3.95 6.41 -0.64
C ARG A 173 3.72 5.15 0.18
N TYR A 174 2.73 4.34 -0.21
CA TYR A 174 2.49 3.04 0.38
C TYR A 174 3.71 2.15 0.27
N ILE A 175 4.25 1.96 -0.93
CA ILE A 175 5.44 1.11 -1.17
C ILE A 175 6.61 1.57 -0.31
N ARG A 176 6.91 2.88 -0.26
CA ARG A 176 7.99 3.40 0.60
C ARG A 176 7.78 3.10 2.08
N ASN A 177 6.55 3.27 2.57
CA ASN A 177 6.23 2.99 3.97
C ASN A 177 6.27 1.49 4.27
N GLU A 178 5.87 0.66 3.32
CA GLU A 178 5.94 -0.80 3.42
C GLU A 178 7.38 -1.27 3.58
N ILE A 179 8.28 -0.83 2.70
CA ILE A 179 9.72 -1.13 2.79
C ILE A 179 10.27 -0.67 4.14
N LYS A 180 9.92 0.54 4.59
CA LYS A 180 10.35 1.05 5.90
C LYS A 180 9.85 0.17 7.05
N ALA A 181 8.59 -0.26 7.01
CA ALA A 181 8.02 -1.14 8.02
C ALA A 181 8.67 -2.52 8.02
N MET A 182 8.96 -3.08 6.84
CA MET A 182 9.71 -4.34 6.71
C MET A 182 11.13 -4.23 7.25
N GLN A 183 11.83 -3.12 7.00
CA GLN A 183 13.15 -2.85 7.58
C GLN A 183 13.08 -2.77 9.11
N GLN A 184 12.14 -2.01 9.64
CA GLN A 184 11.95 -1.86 11.09
C GLN A 184 11.57 -3.17 11.78
N GLY A 185 10.80 -4.03 11.11
CA GLY A 185 10.48 -5.38 11.59
C GLY A 185 11.60 -6.40 11.41
N GLY A 186 12.73 -6.03 10.78
CA GLY A 186 13.84 -6.92 10.47
C GLY A 186 13.55 -7.92 9.33
N ALA A 187 12.39 -7.83 8.68
CA ALA A 187 12.01 -8.73 7.60
C ALA A 187 12.94 -8.59 6.39
N ILE A 188 13.38 -7.36 6.07
CA ILE A 188 14.34 -7.13 4.97
C ILE A 188 15.67 -7.84 5.23
N GLU A 189 16.18 -7.83 6.46
CA GLU A 189 17.46 -8.48 6.76
C GLU A 189 17.35 -10.01 6.71
N ARG A 190 16.22 -10.58 7.16
CA ARG A 190 15.96 -12.03 7.11
C ARG A 190 15.64 -12.55 5.71
N LEU A 191 15.34 -11.67 4.75
CA LEU A 191 15.04 -12.02 3.37
C LEU A 191 16.29 -12.10 2.48
N LYS A 192 17.40 -11.49 2.91
CA LYS A 192 18.67 -11.45 2.18
C LYS A 192 19.47 -12.74 2.39
#